data_AF-A0A8W8J7E4-F1
#
_entry.id   AF-A0A8W8J7E4-F1
#
_cell.length_a   1.000
_cell.length_b   1.000
_cell.length_c   1.000
_cell.angle_alpha   90.00
_cell.angle_beta   90.00
_cell.angle_gamma   90.00
#
_symmetry.space_group_name_H-M   'P 1'
#
loop_
_entity.id
_entity.type
_entity.pdbx_description
1 polymer ?
#
loop_
_entity_poly.entity_id
_entity_poly.type
_entity_poly.pdbx_seq_one_letter_code
_entity_poly.pdbx_strand_id
1 'polypeptide(L)' 'KTKHQNTITQVSIYSGTKDNCNKFCTTGKDGQMIIWDVKSLESSISGLKIS' A
#
# COMPACT_ATOMS: atom_id res chain seq x y z
N LYS A 1 0.59 15.23 5.61
CA LYS A 1 -0.84 14.83 5.73
C LYS A 1 -0.94 13.33 5.56
N THR A 2 -1.63 12.63 6.46
CA THR A 2 -1.87 11.18 6.30
C THR A 2 -2.78 10.94 5.11
N LYS A 3 -2.59 9.81 4.42
CA LYS A 3 -3.32 9.48 3.19
C LYS A 3 -4.79 9.17 3.49
N HIS A 4 -5.05 8.30 4.45
CA HIS A 4 -6.39 8.07 5.00
C HIS A 4 -6.69 9.01 6.18
N GLN A 5 -7.97 9.34 6.35
CA GLN A 5 -8.52 10.17 7.45
C GLN A 5 -9.60 9.41 8.25
N ASN A 6 -9.55 8.08 8.20
CA ASN A 6 -10.38 7.19 9.01
C ASN A 6 -9.75 5.78 9.00
N THR A 7 -10.41 4.81 9.63
CA THR A 7 -10.00 3.41 9.69
C THR A 7 -9.87 2.79 8.29
N ILE A 8 -8.71 2.20 8.00
CA ILE A 8 -8.52 1.29 6.87
C ILE A 8 -9.27 -0.01 7.18
N THR A 9 -10.17 -0.44 6.29
CA THR A 9 -11.00 -1.63 6.48
C THR A 9 -10.58 -2.79 5.61
N GLN A 10 -9.78 -2.56 4.58
CA GLN A 10 -9.35 -3.59 3.65
C GLN A 10 -7.97 -3.30 3.08
N VAL A 11 -7.20 -4.37 2.88
CA VAL A 11 -5.94 -4.39 2.12
C VAL A 11 -6.03 -5.51 1.10
N SER A 12 -5.66 -5.24 -0.16
CA SER A 12 -5.67 -6.23 -1.23
C SER A 12 -4.53 -6.03 -2.21
N ILE A 13 -4.11 -7.11 -2.86
CA ILE A 13 -3.12 -7.05 -3.94
C ILE A 13 -3.79 -6.41 -5.14
N TYR A 14 -3.19 -5.32 -5.63
CA TYR A 14 -3.63 -4.63 -6.84
C TYR A 14 -2.92 -5.21 -8.08
N SER A 15 -1.63 -5.53 -7.96
CA SER A 15 -0.86 -6.20 -9.01
C SER A 15 0.26 -7.07 -8.45
N GLY A 16 0.47 -8.23 -9.07
CA GLY A 16 1.43 -9.24 -8.64
C GLY A 16 0.72 -10.44 -7.98
N THR A 17 1.47 -11.20 -7.20
CA THR A 17 0.96 -12.34 -6.42
C THR A 17 1.21 -12.13 -4.93
N LYS A 18 0.72 -13.06 -4.09
CA LYS A 18 1.02 -13.04 -2.65
C LYS A 18 2.53 -13.19 -2.38
N ASP A 19 3.22 -13.98 -3.19
CA ASP A 19 4.65 -14.22 -3.05
C ASP A 19 5.51 -13.10 -3.68
N ASN A 20 4.95 -12.36 -4.65
CA ASN A 20 5.63 -11.28 -5.35
C ASN A 20 4.67 -10.13 -5.66
N CYS A 21 4.33 -9.35 -4.62
CA CYS A 21 3.42 -8.22 -4.75
C CYS A 21 4.17 -6.99 -5.29
N ASN A 22 3.71 -6.43 -6.41
CA ASN A 22 4.28 -5.18 -6.95
C ASN A 22 3.54 -3.95 -6.43
N LYS A 23 2.20 -4.04 -6.35
CA LYS A 23 1.34 -2.98 -5.83
C LYS A 23 0.21 -3.57 -5.01
N PHE A 24 -0.12 -2.92 -3.91
CA PHE A 24 -1.28 -3.22 -3.10
C PHE A 24 -2.16 -1.98 -2.97
N CYS A 25 -3.43 -2.15 -2.65
CA CYS A 25 -4.32 -1.05 -2.33
C CYS A 25 -4.90 -1.18 -0.92
N THR A 26 -5.20 -0.03 -0.31
CA THR A 26 -5.91 0.08 0.96
C THR A 26 -7.22 0.82 0.73
N THR A 27 -8.31 0.32 1.30
CA THR A 27 -9.62 0.99 1.29
C THR A 27 -10.01 1.35 2.72
N GLY A 28 -10.50 2.56 2.94
CA GLY A 28 -10.88 3.05 4.27
C GLY A 28 -12.34 3.48 4.37
N LYS A 29 -12.82 3.63 5.62
CA LYS A 29 -14.15 4.22 5.92
C LYS A 29 -14.27 5.68 5.49
N ASP A 30 -13.15 6.31 5.15
CA ASP A 30 -13.13 7.63 4.53
C ASP A 30 -13.54 7.60 3.04
N GLY A 31 -13.90 6.43 2.50
CA GLY A 31 -14.30 6.25 1.11
C GLY A 31 -13.14 6.31 0.12
N GLN A 32 -11.90 6.42 0.62
CA GLN A 32 -10.72 6.48 -0.23
C GLN A 32 -10.20 5.06 -0.49
N MET A 33 -9.73 4.84 -1.73
CA MET A 33 -8.89 3.71 -2.09
C MET A 33 -7.55 4.24 -2.57
N ILE A 34 -6.46 3.74 -2.00
CA ILE A 34 -5.10 4.23 -2.27
C ILE A 34 -4.22 3.09 -2.71
N ILE A 35 -3.57 3.27 -3.86
CA ILE A 35 -2.63 2.31 -4.44
C ILE A 35 -1.22 2.66 -3.98
N TRP A 36 -0.50 1.65 -3.52
CA TRP A 36 0.86 1.72 -3.02
C TRP A 36 1.76 0.86 -3.91
N ASP A 37 2.91 1.43 -4.30
CA ASP A 37 3.93 0.73 -5.10
C ASP A 37 5.09 0.33 -4.19
N VAL A 38 5.42 -0.97 -4.16
CA VAL A 38 6.38 -1.54 -3.21
C VAL A 38 7.78 -0.97 -3.43
N LYS A 39 8.25 -0.91 -4.68
CA LYS A 39 9.58 -0.39 -5.02
C LYS A 39 9.72 1.08 -4.67
N SER A 40 8.67 1.86 -4.94
CA SER A 40 8.63 3.29 -4.58
C SER A 40 8.69 3.48 -3.07
N LEU A 41 8.03 2.62 -2.29
CA LEU A 41 8.08 2.65 -0.82
C LEU A 41 9.46 2.29 -0.28
N GLU A 42 10.07 1.21 -0.75
CA GLU A 42 11.45 0.82 -0.38
C GLU A 42 12.43 1.97 -0.66
N SER A 43 12.31 2.61 -1.82
CA SER A 43 13.19 3.72 -2.22
C SER A 43 12.97 4.98 -1.39
N SER A 44 11.77 5.19 -0.84
CA SER A 44 11.42 6.40 -0.10
C SER A 44 11.79 6.34 1.38
N ILE A 45 12.13 5.16 1.91
CA ILE A 45 12.38 4.94 3.33
C ILE A 45 13.73 4.25 3.47
N SER A 46 14.74 5.02 3.87
CA SER A 46 16.11 4.50 4.06
C SER A 46 16.11 3.30 5.01
N GLY A 47 16.67 2.19 4.53
CA GLY A 47 16.79 0.94 5.30
C GLY A 47 15.56 0.03 5.26
N LEU A 48 14.48 0.41 4.55
CA LEU A 48 13.33 -0.46 4.34
C LEU A 48 13.61 -1.48 3.24
N LYS A 49 13.42 -2.76 3.55
CA LYS A 49 13.51 -3.87 2.59
C LYS A 49 12.25 -4.72 2.71
N ILE A 50 11.52 -4.85 1.62
CA ILE A 50 10.25 -5.58 1.50
C ILE A 50 10.44 -6.84 0.65
N SER A 51 11.37 -6.82 -0.31
CA SER A 51 11.76 -7.96 -1.16
C SER A 51 13.17 -8.47 -0.92
#